data_AF-A0AAN7I6T4-F1
#
_entry.id   AF-A0AAN7I6T4-F1
#
_cell.length_a   1.000
_cell.length_b   1.000
_cell.length_c   1.000
_cell.angle_alpha   90.00
_cell.angle_beta   90.00
_cell.angle_gamma   90.00
#
_symmetry.space_group_name_H-M   'P 1'
#
loop_
_entity.id
_entity.type
_entity.pdbx_description
1 polymer ?
#
loop_
_entity_poly.entity_id
_entity_poly.type
_entity_poly.pdbx_seq_one_letter_code
_entity_poly.pdbx_strand_id
1 'polypeptide(L)'
;MAMVYSRLVFLVSICILVSQATDQPDFLYHFCLDDNGNYTSNSTYKANLNQLLSSLSSNTEIDYGFYNFPYGKSPDQVYSLGLCRGDVNPDICRSCLNNATNLLPLLCPNQKEAIGWYDYCVLRYTFSDIFGIMEDSPTFYMWNTNNVSANYDQFRQDLMTLLDSQIGQAAAGGSLRKFAAGNTTAPNLHTLYLLMQCTPDLSVQVCSDCLNGAMKLIPECCDGKQGGRVVRPSCNLRFEVFSFYNATVQSSSPSLSPLPPPVPSVSPPASNNTPAAKGKESNKSRTVIKVVPIISFVVLIIISFCIYSRVRKPREKPQSESVDEIRGVESLQLGFGTIKVATDDFSDANKLGRGGFGVVYKIQSSVYNSIGQDATIS
;
A
#
# COMPACT_ATOMS: atom_id res chain seq x y z
N MET A 1 21.45 27.04 -24.16
CA MET A 1 21.67 26.26 -22.91
C MET A 1 20.57 26.46 -21.85
N ALA A 2 20.18 27.69 -21.48
CA ALA A 2 19.15 27.90 -20.45
C ALA A 2 17.76 27.31 -20.78
N MET A 3 17.34 27.36 -22.06
CA MET A 3 16.06 26.80 -22.50
C MET A 3 16.01 25.26 -22.42
N VAL A 4 17.13 24.58 -22.62
CA VAL A 4 17.22 23.10 -22.56
C VAL A 4 17.16 22.62 -21.12
N TYR A 5 17.83 23.34 -20.21
CA TYR A 5 17.80 23.04 -18.78
C TYR A 5 16.40 23.25 -18.18
N SER A 6 15.68 24.30 -18.60
CA SER A 6 14.29 24.55 -18.15
C SER A 6 13.33 23.44 -18.60
N ARG A 7 13.50 22.87 -19.80
CA ARG A 7 12.70 21.75 -20.28
C ARG A 7 13.03 20.45 -19.55
N LEU A 8 14.31 20.23 -19.25
CA LEU A 8 14.75 19.06 -18.48
C LEU A 8 14.20 19.08 -17.04
N VAL A 9 14.24 20.24 -16.36
CA VAL A 9 13.66 20.40 -15.02
C VAL A 9 12.14 20.21 -15.03
N PHE A 10 11.45 20.72 -16.06
CA PHE A 10 10.01 20.51 -16.20
C PHE A 10 9.65 19.04 -16.45
N LEU A 11 10.41 18.34 -17.29
CA LEU A 11 10.24 16.91 -17.55
C LEU A 11 10.53 16.06 -16.30
N VAL A 12 11.60 16.37 -15.56
CA VAL A 12 11.91 15.71 -14.28
C VAL A 12 10.83 15.97 -13.23
N SER A 13 10.30 17.19 -13.18
CA SER A 13 9.19 17.53 -12.28
C SER A 13 7.90 16.80 -12.64
N ILE A 14 7.59 16.67 -13.94
CA ILE A 14 6.48 15.83 -14.42
C ILE A 14 6.72 14.37 -14.07
N CYS A 15 7.92 13.83 -14.27
CA CYS A 15 8.23 12.45 -13.89
C CYS A 15 8.06 12.23 -12.39
N ILE A 16 8.51 13.16 -11.53
CA ILE A 16 8.33 13.08 -10.07
C ILE A 16 6.86 13.20 -9.66
N LEU A 17 6.06 14.00 -10.38
CA LEU A 17 4.61 14.11 -10.15
C LEU A 17 3.86 12.85 -10.65
N VAL A 18 4.30 12.23 -11.75
CA VAL A 18 3.76 10.98 -12.28
C VAL A 18 4.17 9.79 -11.40
N SER A 19 5.36 9.80 -10.79
CA SER A 19 5.76 8.82 -9.76
C SER A 19 4.99 8.97 -8.45
N GLN A 20 4.26 10.07 -8.27
CA GLN A 20 3.31 10.25 -7.16
C GLN A 20 1.86 9.89 -7.55
N ALA A 21 1.62 9.41 -8.78
CA ALA A 21 0.36 8.77 -9.13
C ALA A 21 0.28 7.43 -8.38
N THR A 22 -0.36 7.49 -7.20
CA THR A 22 -0.84 6.39 -6.35
C THR A 22 -0.43 4.98 -6.81
N ASP A 23 0.72 4.50 -6.33
CA ASP A 23 0.98 3.07 -6.31
C ASP A 23 -0.08 2.46 -5.38
N GLN A 24 -1.09 1.83 -5.97
CA GLN A 24 -2.17 1.20 -5.22
C GLN A 24 -1.54 0.02 -4.46
N PRO A 25 -1.71 -0.08 -3.13
CA PRO A 25 -1.01 -1.13 -2.38
C PRO A 25 -1.37 -2.50 -2.94
N ASP A 26 -0.38 -3.37 -3.05
CA ASP A 26 -0.58 -4.77 -3.42
C ASP A 26 -1.29 -5.53 -2.29
N PHE A 27 -2.14 -6.48 -2.66
CA PHE A 27 -2.70 -7.42 -1.69
C PHE A 27 -1.58 -8.22 -1.02
N LEU A 28 -1.76 -8.54 0.25
CA LEU A 28 -0.91 -9.52 0.93
C LEU A 28 -1.02 -10.89 0.24
N TYR A 29 -2.24 -11.24 -0.15
CA TYR A 29 -2.53 -12.37 -1.01
C TYR A 29 -3.91 -12.19 -1.65
N HIS A 30 -4.17 -12.88 -2.76
CA HIS A 30 -5.48 -12.95 -3.39
C HIS A 30 -5.66 -14.31 -4.06
N PHE A 31 -6.91 -14.73 -4.23
CA PHE A 31 -7.28 -15.88 -5.05
C PHE A 31 -8.36 -15.49 -6.05
N CYS A 32 -8.18 -15.96 -7.28
CA CYS A 32 -9.22 -15.99 -8.31
C CYS A 32 -9.70 -17.46 -8.41
N LEU A 33 -10.97 -17.71 -8.14
CA LEU A 33 -11.49 -19.09 -7.99
C LEU A 33 -12.07 -19.55 -9.33
N ASP A 34 -11.21 -20.14 -10.17
CA ASP A 34 -11.55 -20.54 -11.53
C ASP A 34 -12.60 -21.68 -11.61
N ASP A 35 -12.58 -22.59 -10.64
CA ASP A 35 -13.49 -23.75 -10.59
C ASP A 35 -14.96 -23.35 -10.36
N ASN A 36 -15.18 -22.11 -9.91
CA ASN A 36 -16.49 -21.56 -9.57
C ASN A 36 -17.14 -20.79 -10.75
N GLY A 37 -16.54 -20.92 -11.93
CA GLY A 37 -17.08 -20.45 -13.19
C GLY A 37 -16.72 -19.00 -13.52
N ASN A 38 -16.80 -18.69 -14.82
CA ASN A 38 -16.42 -17.40 -15.36
C ASN A 38 -17.64 -16.64 -15.90
N TYR A 39 -17.59 -15.31 -15.82
CA TYR A 39 -18.52 -14.41 -16.48
C TYR A 39 -17.86 -13.76 -17.70
N THR A 40 -18.66 -13.22 -18.63
CA THR A 40 -18.16 -12.47 -19.79
C THR A 40 -18.25 -10.97 -19.56
N SER A 41 -17.42 -10.17 -20.25
CA SER A 41 -17.34 -8.72 -20.04
C SER A 41 -18.65 -7.97 -20.23
N ASN A 42 -19.58 -8.51 -21.03
CA ASN A 42 -20.91 -7.91 -21.31
C ASN A 42 -22.06 -8.65 -20.61
N SER A 43 -21.77 -9.48 -19.60
CA SER A 43 -22.79 -10.22 -18.86
C SER A 43 -23.54 -9.34 -17.85
N THR A 44 -24.79 -9.72 -17.55
CA THR A 44 -25.56 -9.12 -16.44
C THR A 44 -24.83 -9.30 -15.11
N TYR A 45 -24.17 -10.44 -14.89
CA TYR A 45 -23.33 -10.67 -13.72
C TYR A 45 -22.25 -9.60 -13.56
N LYS A 46 -21.51 -9.25 -14.62
CA LYS A 46 -20.47 -8.20 -14.57
C LYS A 46 -21.06 -6.83 -14.22
N ALA A 47 -22.21 -6.49 -14.80
CA ALA A 47 -22.90 -5.24 -14.46
C ALA A 47 -23.32 -5.20 -12.98
N ASN A 48 -23.88 -6.31 -12.48
CA ASN A 48 -24.28 -6.45 -11.07
C ASN A 48 -23.06 -6.37 -10.13
N LEU A 49 -21.96 -7.02 -10.46
CA LEU A 49 -20.72 -6.99 -9.69
C LEU A 49 -20.16 -5.55 -9.60
N ASN A 50 -20.06 -4.85 -10.74
CA ASN A 50 -19.55 -3.48 -10.76
C ASN A 50 -20.40 -2.53 -9.89
N GLN A 51 -21.73 -2.67 -9.97
CA GLN A 51 -22.65 -1.86 -9.17
C GLN A 51 -22.52 -2.16 -7.67
N LEU A 52 -22.41 -3.44 -7.31
CA LEU A 52 -22.23 -3.88 -5.94
C LEU A 52 -20.89 -3.36 -5.36
N LEU A 53 -19.79 -3.49 -6.09
CA LEU A 53 -18.47 -3.02 -5.63
C LEU A 53 -18.42 -1.50 -5.45
N SER A 54 -19.08 -0.75 -6.34
CA SER A 54 -19.21 0.71 -6.20
C SER A 54 -20.04 1.14 -4.98
N SER A 55 -21.05 0.35 -4.60
CA SER A 55 -21.86 0.63 -3.41
C SER A 55 -21.09 0.38 -2.10
N LEU A 56 -20.20 -0.60 -2.09
CA LEU A 56 -19.44 -0.99 -0.90
C LEU A 56 -18.45 0.10 -0.48
N SER A 57 -17.75 0.72 -1.43
CA SER A 57 -16.77 1.77 -1.15
C SER A 57 -17.38 3.13 -0.78
N SER A 58 -18.64 3.37 -1.17
CA SER A 58 -19.33 4.65 -0.96
C SER A 58 -20.26 4.67 0.25
N ASN A 59 -20.54 3.52 0.86
CA ASN A 59 -21.42 3.45 2.03
C ASN A 59 -20.74 4.00 3.30
N THR A 60 -21.18 5.18 3.73
CA THR A 60 -20.70 5.89 4.92
C THR A 60 -21.53 5.64 6.17
N GLU A 61 -22.67 4.96 6.05
CA GLU A 61 -23.55 4.62 7.18
C GLU A 61 -22.96 3.52 8.05
N ILE A 62 -22.11 2.66 7.47
CA ILE A 62 -21.38 1.61 8.18
C ILE A 62 -20.07 2.18 8.74
N ASP A 63 -19.96 2.20 10.07
CA ASP A 63 -18.77 2.62 10.82
C ASP A 63 -18.09 1.47 11.57
N TYR A 64 -18.72 0.30 11.64
CA TYR A 64 -18.20 -0.87 12.34
C TYR A 64 -17.28 -1.76 11.49
N GLY A 65 -17.24 -1.53 10.17
CA GLY A 65 -16.25 -2.11 9.25
C GLY A 65 -16.62 -3.48 8.66
N PHE A 66 -17.90 -3.85 8.67
CA PHE A 66 -18.40 -5.08 8.08
C PHE A 66 -19.51 -4.80 7.06
N TYR A 67 -19.33 -5.27 5.83
CA TYR A 67 -20.17 -4.98 4.67
C TYR A 67 -20.57 -6.31 4.03
N ASN A 68 -21.87 -6.64 4.02
CA ASN A 68 -22.39 -7.89 3.46
C ASN A 68 -23.63 -7.61 2.59
N PHE A 69 -23.42 -7.44 1.30
CA PHE A 69 -24.49 -7.04 0.38
C PHE A 69 -24.69 -8.05 -0.74
N PRO A 70 -25.94 -8.44 -1.02
CA PRO A 70 -26.31 -9.01 -2.30
C PRO A 70 -26.71 -7.90 -3.29
N TYR A 71 -26.54 -8.16 -4.59
CA TYR A 71 -27.05 -7.28 -5.64
C TYR A 71 -27.48 -8.07 -6.87
N GLY A 72 -28.54 -7.59 -7.53
CA GLY A 72 -29.10 -8.23 -8.72
C GLY A 72 -30.15 -9.29 -8.37
N LYS A 73 -30.49 -10.13 -9.36
CA LYS A 73 -31.47 -11.21 -9.25
C LYS A 73 -30.93 -12.46 -9.91
N SER A 74 -31.39 -13.63 -9.45
CA SER A 74 -31.08 -14.92 -10.07
C SER A 74 -31.39 -14.90 -11.57
N PRO A 75 -30.50 -15.45 -12.44
CA PRO A 75 -29.30 -16.23 -12.10
C PRO A 75 -28.00 -15.41 -11.97
N ASP A 76 -28.04 -14.09 -12.15
CA ASP A 76 -26.88 -13.20 -12.19
C ASP A 76 -26.65 -12.43 -10.88
N GLN A 77 -27.22 -12.91 -9.78
CA GLN A 77 -27.06 -12.29 -8.46
C GLN A 77 -25.61 -12.43 -7.97
N VAL A 78 -25.12 -11.40 -7.31
CA VAL A 78 -23.75 -11.33 -6.76
C VAL A 78 -23.85 -11.11 -5.26
N TYR A 79 -22.99 -11.77 -4.50
CA TYR A 79 -22.83 -11.59 -3.06
C TYR A 79 -21.44 -11.02 -2.78
N SER A 80 -21.32 -10.24 -1.72
CA SER A 80 -20.05 -9.65 -1.31
C SER A 80 -19.89 -9.57 0.18
N LEU A 81 -18.62 -9.62 0.59
CA LEU A 81 -18.21 -9.60 1.97
C LEU A 81 -16.95 -8.72 2.07
N GLY A 82 -17.11 -7.55 2.66
CA GLY A 82 -16.04 -6.62 3.01
C GLY A 82 -15.86 -6.60 4.52
N LEU A 83 -14.66 -6.87 5.01
CA LEU A 83 -14.38 -6.85 6.45
C LEU A 83 -13.07 -6.14 6.73
N CYS A 84 -13.14 -5.09 7.53
CA CYS A 84 -11.98 -4.38 8.04
C CYS A 84 -11.50 -4.98 9.36
N ARG A 85 -10.21 -4.80 9.66
CA ARG A 85 -9.65 -5.20 10.94
C ARG A 85 -10.29 -4.40 12.08
N GLY A 86 -10.61 -5.06 13.19
CA GLY A 86 -11.49 -4.51 14.23
C GLY A 86 -10.96 -3.26 14.97
N ASP A 87 -9.67 -2.95 14.85
CA ASP A 87 -8.99 -1.79 15.43
C ASP A 87 -8.78 -0.63 14.43
N VAL A 88 -9.26 -0.78 13.19
CA VAL A 88 -9.08 0.20 12.10
C VAL A 88 -10.20 1.24 12.11
N ASN A 89 -9.82 2.52 11.99
CA ASN A 89 -10.78 3.63 11.92
C ASN A 89 -11.64 3.57 10.65
N PRO A 90 -12.90 4.06 10.67
CA PRO A 90 -13.82 3.97 9.54
C PRO A 90 -13.26 4.55 8.21
N ASP A 91 -12.53 5.66 8.25
CA ASP A 91 -11.94 6.26 7.03
C ASP A 91 -10.85 5.38 6.41
N ILE A 92 -10.01 4.78 7.24
CA ILE A 92 -8.95 3.86 6.78
C ILE A 92 -9.59 2.57 6.24
N CYS A 93 -10.63 2.09 6.92
CA CYS A 93 -11.42 0.93 6.50
C CYS A 93 -12.02 1.16 5.10
N ARG A 94 -12.76 2.26 4.90
CA ARG A 94 -13.34 2.62 3.60
C ARG A 94 -12.29 2.79 2.52
N SER A 95 -11.16 3.45 2.83
CA SER A 95 -10.05 3.58 1.89
C SER A 95 -9.47 2.22 1.49
N CYS A 96 -9.34 1.28 2.43
CA CYS A 96 -8.83 -0.06 2.18
C CYS A 96 -9.80 -0.84 1.27
N LEU A 97 -11.10 -0.82 1.58
CA LEU A 97 -12.11 -1.49 0.77
C LEU A 97 -12.22 -0.87 -0.63
N ASN A 98 -12.13 0.46 -0.75
CA ASN A 98 -12.10 1.13 -2.05
C ASN A 98 -10.89 0.70 -2.90
N ASN A 99 -9.72 0.52 -2.28
CA ASN A 99 -8.57 -0.03 -2.99
C ASN A 99 -8.86 -1.48 -3.42
N ALA A 100 -9.46 -2.29 -2.56
CA ALA A 100 -9.78 -3.69 -2.87
C ALA A 100 -10.81 -3.81 -4.01
N THR A 101 -11.85 -2.97 -4.03
CA THR A 101 -12.89 -2.96 -5.08
C THR A 101 -12.33 -2.59 -6.45
N ASN A 102 -11.24 -1.84 -6.49
CA ASN A 102 -10.57 -1.46 -7.73
C ASN A 102 -9.54 -2.51 -8.18
N LEU A 103 -8.73 -3.05 -7.25
CA LEU A 103 -7.63 -3.96 -7.58
C LEU A 103 -8.11 -5.40 -7.82
N LEU A 104 -9.05 -5.91 -7.02
CA LEU A 104 -9.44 -7.32 -7.10
C LEU A 104 -10.03 -7.71 -8.47
N PRO A 105 -10.95 -6.93 -9.08
CA PRO A 105 -11.47 -7.25 -10.42
C PRO A 105 -10.45 -7.03 -11.54
N LEU A 106 -9.37 -6.29 -11.29
CA LEU A 106 -8.26 -6.15 -12.25
C LEU A 106 -7.39 -7.41 -12.24
N LEU A 107 -7.15 -7.99 -11.06
CA LEU A 107 -6.38 -9.22 -10.89
C LEU A 107 -7.18 -10.47 -11.28
N CYS A 108 -8.49 -10.47 -10.99
CA CYS A 108 -9.43 -11.54 -11.32
C CYS A 108 -10.47 -11.06 -12.35
N PRO A 109 -10.11 -10.98 -13.65
CA PRO A 109 -10.88 -10.24 -14.65
C PRO A 109 -12.26 -10.84 -14.95
N ASN A 110 -12.42 -12.17 -14.82
CA ASN A 110 -13.59 -12.89 -15.29
C ASN A 110 -14.11 -13.97 -14.31
N GLN A 111 -13.45 -14.20 -13.18
CA GLN A 111 -13.88 -15.18 -12.19
C GLN A 111 -15.12 -14.68 -11.46
N LYS A 112 -16.13 -15.55 -11.32
CA LYS A 112 -17.33 -15.24 -10.54
C LYS A 112 -17.06 -15.15 -9.05
N GLU A 113 -15.96 -15.73 -8.60
CA GLU A 113 -15.54 -15.66 -7.21
C GLU A 113 -14.08 -15.26 -7.08
N ALA A 114 -13.84 -14.29 -6.20
CA ALA A 114 -12.51 -13.84 -5.86
C ALA A 114 -12.47 -13.31 -4.43
N ILE A 115 -11.28 -13.37 -3.84
CA ILE A 115 -11.01 -12.85 -2.51
C ILE A 115 -9.62 -12.23 -2.45
N GLY A 116 -9.49 -11.06 -1.84
CA GLY A 116 -8.23 -10.36 -1.67
C GLY A 116 -8.10 -9.78 -0.26
N TRP A 117 -6.91 -9.94 0.35
CA TRP A 117 -6.62 -9.48 1.70
C TRP A 117 -5.52 -8.42 1.70
N TYR A 118 -5.84 -7.27 2.27
CA TYR A 118 -4.88 -6.32 2.81
C TYR A 118 -4.62 -6.58 4.30
N ASP A 119 -3.70 -5.82 4.89
CA ASP A 119 -3.50 -5.88 6.34
C ASP A 119 -4.70 -5.31 7.11
N TYR A 120 -5.41 -4.35 6.53
CA TYR A 120 -6.51 -3.63 7.18
C TYR A 120 -7.91 -4.06 6.74
N CYS A 121 -8.05 -4.80 5.64
CA CYS A 121 -9.34 -5.29 5.19
C CYS A 121 -9.23 -6.51 4.27
N VAL A 122 -10.33 -7.23 4.12
CA VAL A 122 -10.56 -8.25 3.10
C VAL A 122 -11.79 -7.86 2.28
N LEU A 123 -11.75 -8.18 0.99
CA LEU A 123 -12.91 -8.13 0.10
C LEU A 123 -13.07 -9.49 -0.57
N ARG A 124 -14.28 -10.03 -0.52
CA ARG A 124 -14.71 -11.22 -1.25
C ARG A 124 -15.97 -10.91 -2.05
N TYR A 125 -16.07 -11.47 -3.24
CA TYR A 125 -17.35 -11.57 -3.96
C TYR A 125 -17.55 -12.99 -4.49
N THR A 126 -18.80 -13.41 -4.61
CA THR A 126 -19.21 -14.75 -5.05
C THR A 126 -20.52 -14.70 -5.85
N PHE A 127 -20.83 -15.78 -6.56
CA PHE A 127 -22.10 -15.95 -7.27
C PHE A 127 -23.16 -16.67 -6.42
N SER A 128 -22.73 -17.35 -5.35
CA SER A 128 -23.59 -18.06 -4.40
C SER A 128 -23.65 -17.31 -3.07
N ASP A 129 -24.72 -17.55 -2.30
CA ASP A 129 -24.87 -17.00 -0.96
C ASP A 129 -23.75 -17.50 -0.04
N ILE A 130 -23.18 -16.59 0.73
CA ILE A 130 -22.04 -16.81 1.65
C ILE A 130 -22.33 -16.31 3.06
N PHE A 131 -23.53 -15.76 3.32
CA PHE A 131 -23.82 -15.13 4.60
C PHE A 131 -24.16 -16.14 5.70
N GLY A 132 -23.47 -16.02 6.83
CA GLY A 132 -23.61 -16.93 7.98
C GLY A 132 -23.00 -18.31 7.73
N ILE A 133 -22.25 -18.49 6.65
CA ILE A 133 -21.63 -19.75 6.26
C ILE A 133 -20.13 -19.66 6.57
N MET A 134 -19.61 -20.67 7.27
CA MET A 134 -18.17 -20.76 7.52
C MET A 134 -17.46 -21.32 6.29
N GLU A 135 -16.48 -20.56 5.82
CA GLU A 135 -15.58 -20.98 4.76
C GLU A 135 -14.14 -20.85 5.26
N ASP A 136 -13.44 -21.98 5.26
CA ASP A 136 -12.06 -22.10 5.69
C ASP A 136 -11.07 -22.17 4.53
N SER A 137 -11.56 -22.19 3.28
CA SER A 137 -10.77 -22.24 2.06
C SER A 137 -11.20 -21.12 1.09
N PRO A 138 -10.28 -20.47 0.36
CA PRO A 138 -8.84 -20.74 0.35
C PRO A 138 -8.11 -20.15 1.59
N THR A 139 -7.12 -20.89 2.11
CA THR A 139 -6.26 -20.45 3.22
C THR A 139 -4.90 -20.00 2.69
N PHE A 140 -4.36 -18.91 3.23
CA PHE A 140 -2.93 -18.62 3.13
C PHE A 140 -2.32 -18.33 4.50
N TYR A 141 -1.01 -18.46 4.57
CA TYR A 141 -0.23 -18.24 5.78
C TYR A 141 0.97 -17.34 5.48
N MET A 142 1.40 -16.59 6.49
CA MET A 142 2.59 -15.77 6.47
C MET A 142 3.33 -15.96 7.78
N TRP A 143 4.64 -15.80 7.78
CA TRP A 143 5.44 -15.93 9.00
C TRP A 143 6.60 -14.94 9.02
N ASN A 144 7.00 -14.59 10.23
CA ASN A 144 8.23 -13.85 10.44
C ASN A 144 9.42 -14.71 10.02
N THR A 145 10.36 -14.15 9.26
CA THR A 145 11.53 -14.90 8.80
C THR A 145 12.49 -15.23 9.95
N ASN A 146 12.44 -14.48 11.04
CA ASN A 146 13.23 -14.72 12.24
C ASN A 146 12.64 -15.85 13.09
N ASN A 147 13.54 -16.69 13.63
CA ASN A 147 13.20 -17.75 14.56
C ASN A 147 13.27 -17.26 16.01
N VAL A 148 12.57 -17.94 16.90
CA VAL A 148 12.73 -17.80 18.35
C VAL A 148 14.12 -18.30 18.74
N SER A 149 14.92 -17.44 19.35
CA SER A 149 16.34 -17.71 19.61
C SER A 149 16.61 -18.54 20.88
N ALA A 150 15.72 -18.48 21.87
CA ALA A 150 15.83 -19.23 23.12
C ALA A 150 14.46 -19.44 23.77
N ASN A 151 14.34 -20.43 24.66
CA ASN A 151 13.11 -20.75 25.40
C ASN A 151 11.91 -21.08 24.49
N TYR A 152 12.17 -21.79 23.38
CA TYR A 152 11.16 -22.14 22.38
C TYR A 152 9.93 -22.85 22.98
N ASP A 153 10.12 -23.82 23.88
CA ASP A 153 8.99 -24.55 24.47
C ASP A 153 8.09 -23.64 25.31
N GLN A 154 8.69 -22.73 26.09
CA GLN A 154 7.94 -21.75 26.87
C GLN A 154 7.22 -20.77 25.95
N PHE A 155 7.90 -20.24 24.93
CA PHE A 155 7.29 -19.36 23.92
C PHE A 155 6.07 -20.03 23.26
N ARG A 156 6.20 -21.30 22.87
CA ARG A 156 5.12 -22.08 22.26
C ARG A 156 3.94 -22.26 23.22
N GLN A 157 4.20 -22.57 24.49
CA GLN A 157 3.15 -22.70 25.52
C GLN A 157 2.44 -21.37 25.75
N ASP A 158 3.18 -20.26 25.87
CA ASP A 158 2.62 -18.93 26.08
C ASP A 158 1.76 -18.49 24.88
N LEU A 159 2.22 -18.77 23.65
CA LEU A 159 1.47 -18.50 22.42
C LEU A 159 0.16 -19.29 22.38
N MET A 160 0.19 -20.60 22.61
CA MET A 160 -1.00 -21.44 22.58
C MET A 160 -2.00 -21.06 23.68
N THR A 161 -1.50 -20.72 24.87
CA THR A 161 -2.34 -20.24 25.98
C THR A 161 -3.00 -18.90 25.63
N LEU A 162 -2.24 -17.97 25.05
CA LEU A 162 -2.77 -16.67 24.62
C LEU A 162 -3.83 -16.86 23.53
N LEU A 163 -3.57 -17.69 22.52
CA LEU A 163 -4.52 -18.03 21.45
C LEU A 163 -5.84 -18.56 22.02
N ASP A 164 -5.77 -19.60 22.85
CA ASP A 164 -6.96 -20.22 23.45
C ASP A 164 -7.79 -19.21 24.25
N SER A 165 -7.12 -18.34 25.03
CA SER A 165 -7.79 -17.30 25.82
C SER A 165 -8.56 -16.25 24.99
N GLN A 166 -8.14 -16.02 23.74
CA GLN A 166 -8.72 -14.97 22.89
C GLN A 166 -9.84 -15.49 21.96
N ILE A 167 -9.93 -16.81 21.71
CA ILE A 167 -10.94 -17.39 20.82
C ILE A 167 -12.36 -17.05 21.29
N GLY A 168 -12.64 -17.28 22.58
CA GLY A 168 -13.95 -16.99 23.17
C GLY A 168 -14.31 -15.51 23.10
N GLN A 169 -13.33 -14.63 23.34
CA GLN A 169 -13.52 -13.17 23.31
C GLN A 169 -13.83 -12.69 21.89
N ALA A 170 -13.09 -13.15 20.88
CA ALA A 170 -13.34 -12.79 19.49
C ALA A 170 -14.72 -13.29 19.03
N ALA A 171 -15.07 -14.53 19.37
CA ALA A 171 -16.31 -15.17 18.96
C ALA A 171 -17.56 -14.58 19.62
N ALA A 172 -17.44 -14.14 20.88
CA ALA A 172 -18.52 -13.51 21.64
C ALA A 172 -18.92 -12.12 21.13
N GLY A 173 -18.15 -11.52 20.20
CA GLY A 173 -18.52 -10.28 19.54
C GLY A 173 -19.91 -10.36 18.88
N GLY A 174 -20.61 -9.24 18.80
CA GLY A 174 -21.96 -9.17 18.23
C GLY A 174 -21.98 -9.20 16.69
N SER A 175 -23.14 -8.90 16.11
CA SER A 175 -23.34 -8.83 14.66
C SER A 175 -22.56 -7.72 13.95
N LEU A 176 -22.01 -6.76 14.71
CA LEU A 176 -21.24 -5.65 14.16
C LEU A 176 -19.75 -5.96 14.07
N ARG A 177 -19.21 -6.73 15.01
CA ARG A 177 -17.77 -6.96 15.14
C ARG A 177 -17.47 -8.18 16.00
N LYS A 178 -16.64 -9.09 15.48
CA LYS A 178 -16.09 -10.27 16.16
C LYS A 178 -14.58 -10.23 16.13
N PHE A 179 -13.99 -9.65 17.16
CA PHE A 179 -12.58 -9.28 17.20
C PHE A 179 -12.06 -9.37 18.63
N ALA A 180 -10.86 -9.90 18.79
CA ALA A 180 -10.11 -9.81 20.03
C ALA A 180 -8.63 -9.59 19.75
N ALA A 181 -7.98 -8.88 20.67
CA ALA A 181 -6.54 -8.70 20.67
C ALA A 181 -6.04 -8.89 22.10
N GLY A 182 -4.86 -9.47 22.24
CA GLY A 182 -4.29 -9.79 23.53
C GLY A 182 -2.78 -9.72 23.46
N ASN A 183 -2.16 -9.59 24.63
CA ASN A 183 -0.73 -9.72 24.73
C ASN A 183 -0.35 -10.46 26.01
N THR A 184 0.85 -11.02 26.00
CA THR A 184 1.47 -11.61 27.18
C THR A 184 2.97 -11.37 27.16
N THR A 185 3.60 -11.36 28.33
CA THR A 185 5.06 -11.36 28.40
C THR A 185 5.55 -12.76 28.04
N ALA A 186 6.39 -12.84 27.01
CA ALA A 186 7.05 -14.06 26.56
C ALA A 186 8.53 -14.06 27.01
N PRO A 187 9.25 -15.18 26.89
CA PRO A 187 10.65 -15.26 27.28
C PRO A 187 11.53 -14.21 26.57
N ASN A 188 12.67 -13.89 27.19
CA ASN A 188 13.65 -12.90 26.71
C ASN A 188 13.13 -11.46 26.62
N LEU A 189 12.19 -11.08 27.50
CA LEU A 189 11.59 -9.73 27.57
C LEU A 189 10.84 -9.30 26.31
N HIS A 190 10.49 -10.24 25.44
CA HIS A 190 9.58 -9.96 24.33
C HIS A 190 8.14 -9.95 24.83
N THR A 191 7.34 -9.03 24.33
CA THR A 191 5.89 -9.08 24.48
C THR A 191 5.32 -9.75 23.24
N LEU A 192 4.55 -10.81 23.44
CA LEU A 192 3.82 -11.47 22.37
C LEU A 192 2.49 -10.75 22.19
N TYR A 193 2.21 -10.29 20.99
CA TYR A 193 0.98 -9.63 20.59
C TYR A 193 0.18 -10.56 19.70
N LEU A 194 -1.11 -10.68 19.96
CA LEU A 194 -2.04 -11.52 19.21
C LEU A 194 -3.28 -10.72 18.82
N LEU A 195 -3.82 -11.02 17.65
CA LEU A 195 -5.11 -10.56 17.17
C LEU A 195 -5.83 -11.72 16.48
N MET A 196 -7.14 -11.82 16.73
CA MET A 196 -8.03 -12.79 16.11
C MET A 196 -9.33 -12.12 15.69
N GLN A 197 -9.88 -12.56 14.56
CA GLN A 197 -11.09 -11.96 14.01
C GLN A 197 -11.89 -12.97 13.19
N CYS A 198 -13.22 -12.85 13.26
CA CYS A 198 -14.17 -13.57 12.41
C CYS A 198 -15.02 -12.59 11.61
N THR A 199 -15.68 -13.08 10.55
CA THR A 199 -16.80 -12.37 9.94
C THR A 199 -17.98 -12.33 10.95
N PRO A 200 -18.54 -11.14 11.26
CA PRO A 200 -19.60 -10.97 12.26
C PRO A 200 -20.93 -11.71 11.99
N ASP A 201 -21.17 -12.15 10.76
CA ASP A 201 -22.35 -12.91 10.34
C ASP A 201 -22.37 -14.35 10.89
N LEU A 202 -21.26 -14.86 11.40
CA LEU A 202 -21.19 -16.18 12.00
C LEU A 202 -21.81 -16.22 13.40
N SER A 203 -22.27 -17.40 13.81
CA SER A 203 -22.61 -17.64 15.22
C SER A 203 -21.33 -17.67 16.09
N VAL A 204 -21.51 -17.55 17.41
CA VAL A 204 -20.39 -17.67 18.35
C VAL A 204 -19.65 -18.99 18.17
N GLN A 205 -20.38 -20.11 18.16
CA GLN A 205 -19.79 -21.44 18.02
C GLN A 205 -19.02 -21.59 16.70
N VAL A 206 -19.63 -21.17 15.59
CA VAL A 206 -19.02 -21.31 14.26
C VAL A 206 -17.76 -20.44 14.12
N CYS A 207 -17.74 -19.24 14.69
CA CYS A 207 -16.52 -18.43 14.76
C CYS A 207 -15.44 -19.10 15.60
N SER A 208 -15.79 -19.64 16.78
CA SER A 208 -14.84 -20.39 17.62
C SER A 208 -14.27 -21.60 16.89
N ASP A 209 -15.08 -22.34 16.13
CA ASP A 209 -14.63 -23.49 15.36
C ASP A 209 -13.66 -23.08 14.24
N CYS A 210 -13.94 -21.98 13.54
CA CYS A 210 -13.04 -21.44 12.52
C CYS A 210 -11.68 -21.03 13.11
N LEU A 211 -11.68 -20.29 14.22
CA LEU A 211 -10.45 -19.84 14.90
C LEU A 211 -9.65 -21.01 15.47
N ASN A 212 -10.31 -22.01 16.05
CA ASN A 212 -9.68 -23.26 16.48
C ASN A 212 -9.03 -24.00 15.30
N GLY A 213 -9.73 -24.07 14.17
CA GLY A 213 -9.19 -24.64 12.94
C GLY A 213 -7.95 -23.89 12.44
N ALA A 214 -7.97 -22.55 12.48
CA ALA A 214 -6.83 -21.73 12.11
C ALA A 214 -5.65 -21.90 13.08
N MET A 215 -5.92 -22.00 14.39
CA MET A 215 -4.91 -22.25 15.42
C MET A 215 -4.17 -23.58 15.19
N LYS A 216 -4.89 -24.63 14.77
CA LYS A 216 -4.30 -25.95 14.48
C LYS A 216 -3.31 -25.94 13.32
N LEU A 217 -3.31 -24.92 12.47
CA LEU A 217 -2.35 -24.78 11.35
C LEU A 217 -1.03 -24.11 11.76
N ILE A 218 -0.95 -23.51 12.96
CA ILE A 218 0.26 -22.83 13.44
C ILE A 218 1.49 -23.76 13.49
N PRO A 219 1.40 -25.00 14.00
CA PRO A 219 2.54 -25.92 14.01
C PRO A 219 3.06 -26.29 12.61
N GLU A 220 2.23 -26.17 11.57
CA GLU A 220 2.63 -26.47 10.20
C GLU A 220 3.22 -25.24 9.49
N CYS A 221 2.57 -24.07 9.63
CA CYS A 221 2.98 -22.88 8.89
C CYS A 221 4.13 -22.10 9.54
N CYS A 222 4.19 -22.12 10.88
CA CYS A 222 4.76 -21.02 11.63
C CYS A 222 5.51 -21.49 12.89
N ASP A 223 5.82 -22.79 12.98
CA ASP A 223 6.50 -23.35 14.14
C ASP A 223 7.91 -22.74 14.33
N GLY A 224 8.20 -22.36 15.58
CA GLY A 224 9.46 -21.72 15.96
C GLY A 224 9.66 -20.30 15.41
N LYS A 225 8.66 -19.70 14.76
CA LYS A 225 8.73 -18.33 14.22
C LYS A 225 8.36 -17.29 15.27
N GLN A 226 8.99 -16.12 15.20
CA GLN A 226 8.65 -14.98 16.07
C GLN A 226 7.28 -14.36 15.77
N GLY A 227 6.70 -14.70 14.61
CA GLY A 227 5.40 -14.22 14.19
C GLY A 227 4.80 -15.13 13.14
N GLY A 228 3.48 -15.14 13.07
CA GLY A 228 2.72 -16.02 12.19
C GLY A 228 1.32 -15.50 11.96
N ARG A 229 0.80 -15.77 10.77
CA ARG A 229 -0.56 -15.42 10.35
C ARG A 229 -1.19 -16.61 9.66
N VAL A 230 -2.41 -16.93 10.06
CA VAL A 230 -3.28 -17.89 9.35
C VAL A 230 -4.53 -17.14 8.94
N VAL A 231 -4.81 -17.11 7.64
CA VAL A 231 -5.89 -16.29 7.07
C VAL A 231 -6.82 -17.18 6.26
N ARG A 232 -8.09 -17.15 6.63
CA ARG A 232 -9.21 -17.82 5.96
C ARG A 232 -10.23 -16.76 5.53
N PRO A 233 -11.21 -17.12 4.68
CA PRO A 233 -12.29 -16.21 4.34
C PRO A 233 -13.12 -15.78 5.56
N SER A 234 -13.48 -16.74 6.43
CA SER A 234 -14.37 -16.49 7.58
C SER A 234 -13.66 -16.07 8.86
N CYS A 235 -12.35 -16.34 9.00
CA CYS A 235 -11.60 -15.96 10.19
C CYS A 235 -10.10 -15.82 9.93
N ASN A 236 -9.39 -15.11 10.81
CA ASN A 236 -7.94 -15.03 10.77
C ASN A 236 -7.35 -14.83 12.16
N LEU A 237 -6.08 -15.20 12.30
CA LEU A 237 -5.26 -14.91 13.45
C LEU A 237 -3.90 -14.39 13.01
N ARG A 238 -3.31 -13.52 13.82
CA ARG A 238 -1.95 -13.00 13.64
C ARG A 238 -1.28 -12.85 15.00
N PHE A 239 -0.06 -13.35 15.14
CA PHE A 239 0.79 -13.10 16.29
C PHE A 239 2.16 -12.55 15.87
N GLU A 240 2.75 -11.69 16.69
CA GLU A 240 4.07 -11.07 16.50
C GLU A 240 4.72 -10.73 17.84
N VAL A 241 6.05 -10.57 17.85
CA VAL A 241 6.81 -10.05 19.01
C VAL A 241 6.88 -8.52 19.08
N PHE A 242 6.09 -7.81 18.26
CA PHE A 242 5.96 -6.36 18.24
C PHE A 242 4.48 -5.97 18.13
N SER A 243 4.11 -4.79 18.62
CA SER A 243 2.74 -4.30 18.50
C SER A 243 2.40 -3.95 17.05
N PHE A 244 1.26 -4.42 16.55
CA PHE A 244 0.77 -4.17 15.20
C PHE A 244 -0.72 -3.76 15.14
N TYR A 245 -1.35 -3.56 16.30
CA TYR A 245 -2.75 -3.17 16.43
C TYR A 245 -2.93 -2.00 17.40
N ASN A 246 -4.04 -1.27 17.24
CA ASN A 246 -4.35 -0.13 18.10
C ASN A 246 -5.09 -0.55 19.38
N ALA A 247 -4.38 -0.58 20.50
CA ALA A 247 -4.91 -1.07 21.78
C ALA A 247 -6.05 -0.21 22.38
N THR A 248 -6.18 1.06 21.99
CA THR A 248 -7.23 1.95 22.53
C THR A 248 -8.65 1.61 22.05
N VAL A 249 -8.78 0.88 20.94
CA VAL A 249 -10.10 0.50 20.37
C VAL A 249 -10.73 -0.68 21.11
N GLN A 250 -9.94 -1.43 21.88
CA GLN A 250 -10.41 -2.61 22.63
C GLN A 250 -11.36 -2.27 23.80
N SER A 251 -11.32 -1.04 24.32
CA SER A 251 -12.15 -0.63 25.48
C SER A 251 -13.51 -0.03 25.10
N SER A 252 -13.73 0.33 23.84
CA SER A 252 -15.02 0.84 23.37
C SER A 252 -15.84 -0.30 22.79
N SER A 253 -16.39 -1.17 23.65
CA SER A 253 -17.55 -1.97 23.24
C SER A 253 -18.66 -0.99 22.86
N PRO A 254 -19.27 -1.09 21.66
CA PRO A 254 -20.45 -0.30 21.37
C PRO A 254 -21.54 -0.72 22.34
N SER A 255 -21.89 0.18 23.26
CA SER A 255 -23.06 0.02 24.13
C SER A 255 -24.27 -0.20 23.23
N LEU A 256 -24.95 -1.33 23.39
CA LEU A 256 -26.25 -1.61 22.79
C LEU A 256 -27.21 -0.48 23.15
N SER A 257 -27.39 0.48 22.24
CA SER A 257 -28.58 1.32 22.27
C SER A 257 -29.76 0.46 21.82
N PRO A 258 -30.94 0.51 22.48
CA PRO A 258 -32.04 -0.40 22.18
C PRO A 258 -32.52 -0.22 20.74
N LEU A 259 -32.72 -1.35 20.05
CA LEU A 259 -33.30 -1.43 18.72
C LEU A 259 -34.69 -0.75 18.69
N PRO A 260 -34.97 0.16 17.73
CA PRO A 260 -36.33 0.64 17.51
C PRO A 260 -37.19 -0.47 16.86
N PRO A 261 -38.49 -0.58 17.20
CA PRO A 261 -39.37 -1.60 16.65
C PRO A 261 -39.64 -1.42 15.14
N PRO A 262 -39.99 -2.50 14.41
CA PRO A 262 -40.11 -2.50 12.95
C PRO A 262 -41.35 -1.71 12.47
N VAL A 263 -41.16 -0.88 11.45
CA VAL A 263 -42.18 0.00 10.85
C VAL A 263 -42.90 -0.69 9.68
N PRO A 264 -44.26 -0.61 9.57
CA PRO A 264 -44.99 -0.94 8.36
C PRO A 264 -45.17 0.26 7.39
N SER A 265 -45.39 -0.05 6.12
CA SER A 265 -45.32 0.75 4.89
C SER A 265 -46.44 1.81 4.63
N VAL A 266 -46.02 3.00 4.12
CA VAL A 266 -46.62 4.01 3.18
C VAL A 266 -48.04 4.57 3.47
N SER A 267 -48.28 5.88 3.73
CA SER A 267 -48.35 7.05 2.80
C SER A 267 -48.69 8.38 3.56
N PRO A 268 -48.49 9.60 3.00
CA PRO A 268 -48.46 10.93 3.70
C PRO A 268 -49.71 11.83 3.42
N PRO A 269 -49.79 13.17 3.74
CA PRO A 269 -48.98 14.11 4.57
C PRO A 269 -49.81 15.01 5.55
N ALA A 270 -49.15 15.79 6.46
CA ALA A 270 -49.41 17.24 6.68
C ALA A 270 -48.54 17.90 7.78
N SER A 271 -47.86 18.97 7.36
CA SER A 271 -47.32 20.18 8.01
C SER A 271 -47.59 20.48 9.51
N ASN A 272 -46.52 20.80 10.27
CA ASN A 272 -46.28 22.18 10.74
C ASN A 272 -44.91 22.41 11.44
N ASN A 273 -44.35 23.57 11.10
CA ASN A 273 -43.14 24.29 11.55
C ASN A 273 -43.05 24.44 13.10
N THR A 274 -41.94 24.68 13.82
CA THR A 274 -40.75 25.56 13.65
C THR A 274 -39.75 25.29 14.86
N PRO A 275 -38.68 26.07 15.16
CA PRO A 275 -37.29 25.53 15.21
C PRO A 275 -36.51 25.73 16.54
N ALA A 276 -35.35 25.06 16.68
CA ALA A 276 -34.15 25.49 17.44
C ALA A 276 -33.20 24.27 17.62
N ALA A 277 -31.87 24.33 17.67
CA ALA A 277 -30.88 25.38 17.47
C ALA A 277 -29.53 24.70 17.17
N LYS A 278 -28.69 25.38 16.38
CA LYS A 278 -27.33 24.97 16.01
C LYS A 278 -26.38 25.05 17.21
N GLY A 279 -25.66 23.97 17.48
CA GLY A 279 -24.38 23.98 18.21
C GLY A 279 -23.27 23.56 17.26
N LYS A 280 -22.44 24.52 16.84
CA LYS A 280 -21.37 24.35 15.86
C LYS A 280 -20.04 24.36 16.63
N GLU A 281 -19.46 23.20 16.90
CA GLU A 281 -18.06 23.12 17.34
C GLU A 281 -17.18 22.73 16.16
N SER A 282 -16.35 23.70 15.76
CA SER A 282 -15.33 23.53 14.72
C SER A 282 -14.07 22.96 15.35
N ASN A 283 -13.72 21.71 15.03
CA ASN A 283 -12.40 21.19 15.34
C ASN A 283 -11.45 21.42 14.18
N LYS A 284 -10.48 22.29 14.48
CA LYS A 284 -9.43 22.82 13.62
C LYS A 284 -8.47 21.72 13.19
N SER A 285 -8.30 21.64 11.88
CA SER A 285 -7.33 20.84 11.13
C SER A 285 -5.93 20.79 11.80
N ARG A 286 -5.39 19.57 11.89
CA ARG A 286 -3.96 19.32 12.16
C ARG A 286 -3.31 18.70 10.93
N THR A 287 -3.34 19.42 9.81
CA THR A 287 -2.46 19.15 8.65
C THR A 287 -1.04 19.60 8.99
N VAL A 288 -0.33 18.83 9.80
CA VAL A 288 1.11 19.01 10.04
C VAL A 288 1.73 17.62 9.98
N ILE A 289 2.30 17.27 8.82
CA ILE A 289 3.40 16.31 8.59
C ILE A 289 3.69 16.18 7.06
N LYS A 290 2.73 16.44 6.16
CA LYS A 290 2.99 16.46 4.69
C LYS A 290 3.47 17.81 4.12
N VAL A 291 3.30 18.91 4.86
CA VAL A 291 3.65 20.27 4.38
C VAL A 291 5.14 20.59 4.54
N VAL A 292 5.80 19.97 5.53
CA VAL A 292 7.23 20.21 5.84
C VAL A 292 8.16 19.87 4.65
N PRO A 293 8.04 18.72 3.95
CA PRO A 293 8.90 18.45 2.80
C PRO A 293 8.60 19.36 1.60
N ILE A 294 7.34 19.76 1.41
CA ILE A 294 6.94 20.64 0.29
C ILE A 294 7.50 22.05 0.50
N ILE A 295 7.38 22.61 1.71
CA ILE A 295 7.95 23.93 2.02
C ILE A 295 9.48 23.89 1.89
N SER A 296 10.13 22.84 2.43
CA SER A 296 11.59 22.68 2.30
C SER A 296 12.04 22.65 0.84
N PHE A 297 11.31 21.92 -0.02
CA PHE A 297 11.64 21.83 -1.45
C PHE A 297 11.44 23.16 -2.19
N VAL A 298 10.33 23.86 -1.91
CA VAL A 298 10.06 25.19 -2.51
C VAL A 298 11.12 26.20 -2.07
N VAL A 299 11.54 26.19 -0.81
CA VAL A 299 12.60 27.06 -0.29
C VAL A 299 13.94 26.77 -0.98
N LEU A 300 14.28 25.50 -1.20
CA LEU A 300 15.52 25.11 -1.91
C LEU A 300 15.51 25.58 -3.37
N ILE A 301 14.36 25.50 -4.06
CA ILE A 301 14.22 26.02 -5.43
C ILE A 301 14.42 27.54 -5.45
N ILE A 302 13.81 28.28 -4.51
CA ILE A 302 13.96 29.74 -4.42
C ILE A 302 15.41 30.12 -4.16
N ILE A 303 16.11 29.45 -3.24
CA ILE A 303 17.52 29.70 -2.94
C ILE A 303 18.39 29.44 -4.18
N SER A 304 18.17 28.31 -4.87
CA SER A 304 18.91 27.97 -6.09
C SER A 304 18.69 29.01 -7.19
N PHE A 305 17.44 29.46 -7.39
CA PHE A 305 17.11 30.53 -8.34
C PHE A 305 17.75 31.87 -7.96
N CYS A 306 17.78 32.23 -6.67
CA CYS A 306 18.46 33.43 -6.18
C CYS A 306 19.97 33.38 -6.38
N ILE A 307 20.61 32.23 -6.15
CA ILE A 307 22.05 32.04 -6.40
C ILE A 307 22.33 32.16 -7.90
N TYR A 308 21.53 31.48 -8.74
CA TYR A 308 21.67 31.52 -10.19
C TYR A 308 21.53 32.95 -10.73
N SER A 309 20.50 33.68 -10.31
CA SER A 309 20.28 35.07 -10.74
C SER A 309 21.36 36.03 -10.23
N ARG A 310 21.98 35.77 -9.07
CA ARG A 310 23.14 36.53 -8.60
C ARG A 310 24.42 36.24 -9.37
N VAL A 311 24.66 34.98 -9.76
CA VAL A 311 25.81 34.59 -10.59
C VAL A 311 25.66 35.10 -12.03
N ARG A 312 24.42 35.27 -12.51
CA ARG A 312 24.11 35.75 -13.85
C ARG A 312 23.97 37.26 -14.02
N LYS A 313 24.35 38.08 -13.02
CA LYS A 313 24.47 39.53 -13.27
C LYS A 313 25.34 39.73 -14.52
N PRO A 314 24.87 40.45 -15.55
CA PRO A 314 25.70 40.79 -16.69
C PRO A 314 26.89 41.59 -16.17
N ARG A 315 28.11 41.09 -16.38
CA ARG A 315 29.31 41.92 -16.23
C ARG A 315 29.19 43.04 -17.25
N GLU A 316 28.93 44.26 -16.78
CA GLU A 316 29.30 45.47 -17.51
C GLU A 316 30.79 45.37 -17.87
N LYS A 317 31.13 45.64 -19.13
CA LYS A 317 32.50 45.59 -19.63
C LYS A 317 33.26 46.84 -19.20
N PRO A 318 34.48 46.71 -18.63
CA PRO A 318 35.48 47.77 -18.72
C PRO A 318 36.67 47.37 -19.60
N GLN A 319 37.39 48.41 -19.98
CA GLN A 319 38.35 48.61 -21.05
C GLN A 319 39.81 48.37 -20.60
N SER A 320 40.61 47.82 -21.53
CA SER A 320 42.08 47.88 -21.72
C SER A 320 43.11 47.66 -20.59
N GLU A 321 44.07 46.80 -20.95
CA GLU A 321 45.53 46.87 -20.77
C GLU A 321 46.25 46.20 -19.57
N SER A 322 47.38 45.60 -20.00
CA SER A 322 48.59 45.07 -19.36
C SER A 322 48.61 43.66 -18.72
N VAL A 323 49.75 43.03 -19.04
CA VAL A 323 50.21 41.64 -18.88
C VAL A 323 50.83 41.46 -17.50
N ASP A 324 50.53 40.37 -16.80
CA ASP A 324 51.56 39.43 -16.30
C ASP A 324 50.94 38.17 -15.65
N GLU A 325 51.80 37.18 -15.58
CA GLU A 325 51.60 35.74 -15.70
C GLU A 325 51.41 35.03 -14.35
N ILE A 326 50.78 33.83 -14.35
CA ILE A 326 51.19 32.59 -13.63
C ILE A 326 50.00 31.73 -13.13
N ARG A 327 49.88 30.57 -13.80
CA ARG A 327 49.44 29.22 -13.39
C ARG A 327 48.07 28.99 -12.74
N GLY A 328 47.14 28.53 -13.57
CA GLY A 328 46.12 27.53 -13.21
C GLY A 328 45.97 26.54 -14.37
N VAL A 329 46.24 25.25 -14.13
CA VAL A 329 46.20 24.18 -15.13
C VAL A 329 44.78 24.05 -15.69
N GLU A 330 44.56 24.48 -16.93
CA GLU A 330 43.32 24.27 -17.66
C GLU A 330 43.17 22.78 -18.00
N SER A 331 42.12 22.16 -17.46
CA SER A 331 41.60 20.88 -17.92
C SER A 331 41.15 21.03 -19.38
N LEU A 332 41.94 20.50 -20.32
CA LEU A 332 41.60 20.42 -21.74
C LEU A 332 40.38 19.52 -21.95
N GLN A 333 39.18 20.10 -21.88
CA GLN A 333 37.98 19.44 -22.39
C GLN A 333 38.05 19.47 -23.92
N LEU A 334 38.55 18.40 -24.52
CA LEU A 334 38.52 18.21 -25.97
C LEU A 334 37.08 17.97 -26.43
N GLY A 335 36.62 18.77 -27.39
CA GLY A 335 35.30 18.60 -27.98
C GLY A 335 35.18 17.28 -28.75
N PHE A 336 34.02 16.63 -28.69
CA PHE A 336 33.74 15.35 -29.35
C PHE A 336 34.07 15.36 -30.86
N GLY A 337 33.88 16.49 -31.54
CA GLY A 337 34.27 16.66 -32.95
C GLY A 337 35.78 16.54 -33.18
N THR A 338 36.60 17.04 -32.26
CA THR A 338 38.07 16.92 -32.34
C THR A 338 38.50 15.46 -32.14
N ILE A 339 37.86 14.74 -31.22
CA ILE A 339 38.11 13.31 -30.96
C ILE A 339 37.74 12.47 -32.19
N LYS A 340 36.61 12.79 -32.82
CA LYS A 340 36.13 12.12 -34.04
C LYS A 340 37.14 12.24 -35.19
N VAL A 341 37.68 13.44 -35.40
CA VAL A 341 38.71 13.68 -36.42
C VAL A 341 40.02 12.99 -36.06
N ALA A 342 40.45 13.10 -34.81
CA ALA A 342 41.71 12.55 -34.32
C ALA A 342 41.77 11.02 -34.41
N THR A 343 40.63 10.34 -34.29
CA THR A 343 40.50 8.87 -34.37
C THR A 343 40.13 8.36 -35.76
N ASP A 344 40.00 9.25 -36.76
CA ASP A 344 39.49 8.95 -38.10
C ASP A 344 38.13 8.24 -38.05
N ASP A 345 37.17 8.93 -37.43
CA ASP A 345 35.82 8.45 -37.15
C ASP A 345 35.78 7.07 -36.47
N PHE A 346 36.65 6.87 -35.47
CA PHE A 346 36.77 5.61 -34.73
C PHE A 346 37.04 4.38 -35.62
N SER A 347 37.86 4.57 -36.65
CA SER A 347 38.30 3.50 -37.55
C SER A 347 38.98 2.35 -36.80
N ASP A 348 38.64 1.10 -37.15
CA ASP A 348 39.25 -0.10 -36.57
C ASP A 348 40.77 -0.18 -36.80
N ALA A 349 41.30 0.49 -37.83
CA ALA A 349 42.74 0.59 -38.07
C ALA A 349 43.50 1.35 -36.95
N ASN A 350 42.79 2.16 -36.17
CA ASN A 350 43.32 2.90 -35.04
C ASN A 350 42.99 2.23 -33.69
N LYS A 351 42.30 1.08 -33.68
CA LYS A 351 41.92 0.40 -32.45
C LYS A 351 43.10 -0.27 -31.77
N LEU A 352 43.30 0.02 -30.49
CA LEU A 352 44.35 -0.57 -29.66
C LEU A 352 43.86 -1.80 -28.88
N GLY A 353 42.57 -1.86 -28.56
CA GLY A 353 42.00 -3.00 -27.85
C GLY A 353 40.55 -2.80 -27.43
N ARG A 354 39.91 -3.86 -26.91
CA ARG A 354 38.57 -3.82 -26.33
C ARG A 354 38.55 -4.59 -25.01
N GLY A 355 38.10 -3.95 -23.94
CA GLY A 355 37.94 -4.56 -22.62
C GLY A 355 36.53 -4.33 -22.06
N GLY A 356 36.32 -4.69 -20.79
CA GLY A 356 35.03 -4.53 -20.10
C GLY A 356 34.54 -3.08 -19.96
N PHE A 357 35.41 -2.10 -20.25
CA PHE A 357 35.12 -0.67 -20.12
C PHE A 357 34.99 0.07 -21.46
N GLY A 358 35.15 -0.62 -22.61
CA GLY A 358 35.01 0.01 -23.92
C GLY A 358 36.10 -0.37 -24.92
N VAL A 359 36.13 0.35 -26.04
CA VAL A 359 37.11 0.20 -27.13
C VAL A 359 38.06 1.39 -27.08
N VAL A 360 39.36 1.12 -27.09
CA VAL A 360 40.40 2.16 -27.03
C VAL A 360 40.97 2.39 -28.43
N TYR A 361 41.12 3.66 -28.82
CA TYR A 361 41.66 4.08 -30.12
C TYR A 361 42.94 4.92 -29.95
N LYS A 362 43.89 4.75 -30.88
CA LYS A 362 45.05 5.63 -31.05
C LYS A 362 44.65 6.86 -31.88
N ILE A 363 45.32 7.98 -31.62
CA ILE A 363 45.14 9.21 -32.40
C ILE A 363 46.10 9.22 -33.60
N GLN A 364 45.63 9.69 -34.76
CA GLN A 364 46.48 9.86 -35.95
C GLN A 364 47.50 11.00 -35.75
N SER A 365 48.76 10.74 -36.12
CA SER A 365 49.90 11.65 -35.93
C SER A 365 49.81 12.96 -36.73
N SER A 366 48.85 13.12 -37.63
CA SER A 366 48.61 14.36 -38.38
C SER A 366 47.84 15.42 -37.59
N VAL A 367 47.29 15.08 -36.42
CA VAL A 367 46.60 16.00 -35.47
C VAL A 367 47.50 16.32 -34.25
N TYR A 368 48.75 15.87 -34.28
CA TYR A 368 49.64 15.71 -33.12
C TYR A 368 50.32 17.00 -32.61
N ASN A 369 50.15 18.14 -33.29
CA ASN A 369 50.79 19.40 -32.88
C ASN A 369 49.91 20.32 -32.01
N SER A 370 48.67 19.93 -31.69
CA SER A 370 47.76 20.73 -30.84
C SER A 370 47.36 20.06 -29.52
N ILE A 371 47.78 18.81 -29.28
CA ILE A 371 47.41 18.03 -28.10
C ILE A 371 48.70 17.32 -27.65
N GLY A 372 49.28 17.73 -26.51
CA GLY A 372 50.60 17.31 -26.05
C GLY A 372 50.83 15.79 -25.98
N GLN A 373 52.10 15.40 -25.91
CA GLN A 373 52.56 14.00 -25.99
C GLN A 373 51.85 13.10 -24.96
N ASP A 374 51.35 11.96 -25.44
CA ASP A 374 50.64 10.88 -24.71
C ASP A 374 49.20 11.16 -24.25
N ALA A 375 48.32 11.50 -25.19
CA ALA A 375 46.87 11.47 -24.97
C ALA A 375 46.25 10.14 -25.47
N THR A 376 45.84 9.28 -24.53
CA THR A 376 44.99 8.11 -24.81
C THR A 376 43.55 8.46 -24.40
N ILE A 377 42.57 8.17 -25.26
CA ILE A 377 41.15 8.43 -24.98
C ILE A 377 40.48 7.08 -24.73
N SER A 378 39.95 6.92 -23.51
CA SER A 378 39.24 5.72 -23.04
C SER A 378 37.75 5.73 -23.36
#